data_AF-A0A195EX96-F1
#
_entry.id   AF-A0A195EX96-F1
#
_cell.length_a   1.000
_cell.length_b   1.000
_cell.length_c   1.000
_cell.angle_alpha   90.00
_cell.angle_beta   90.00
_cell.angle_gamma   90.00
#
_symmetry.space_group_name_H-M   'P 1'
#
loop_
_entity.id
_entity.type
_entity.pdbx_description
1 polymer ?
#
loop_
_entity_poly.entity_id
_entity_poly.type
_entity_poly.pdbx_seq_one_letter_code
_entity_poly.pdbx_strand_id
1 'polypeptide(L)'
;QFLQNLGKVDRTADDIFDEHLQNFTRQQNSANRLQKEFNNYIRCVRAVQAASKTLMDSLNEIYESQWTGHDLLYVQAQSLDMLWQDFTHKLADQVLVPLNTYQSQFPEMRKKVDKRGRKLVDYDSQRHNFQSLQGNPKKRDELKVSRGKELLEEAKRTYEQLNSELHDELPALYDSRVLFLVTNLQTLFAAEQVFHTESSKVYSELEAIVDKLANESQRGSYTLKKNTEPQSPKSPNANSSLIINTQPAQNNISGALDDTAPVARDTSPTTQINGNANSNANSNANSNDNSLNNQDASPQNAVAPSKRVEELYDIPVVSNANKITGRSMTNGADSIVLEAEYENAANFSTGATTDNLPPGVLYRVKATYKYSREDVDELSFDVGEIIRVVEYDDPEEQEEGWLMGIKEGTNEKGMFPGNFTKPL
;
A
#
# COMPACT_ATOMS: atom_id res chain seq x y z
N GLN A 1 38.97 6.69 4.19
CA GLN A 1 38.55 5.30 4.49
C GLN A 1 39.64 4.24 4.26
N PHE A 2 40.51 4.33 3.23
CA PHE A 2 41.37 3.21 2.80
C PHE A 2 42.50 2.69 3.73
N LEU A 3 42.67 3.20 4.95
CA LEU A 3 43.63 2.67 5.95
C LEU A 3 42.97 1.89 7.11
N GLN A 4 41.67 1.62 7.02
CA GLN A 4 40.86 1.13 8.15
C GLN A 4 40.69 -0.41 8.20
N ASN A 5 41.22 -1.14 7.23
CA ASN A 5 40.98 -2.59 7.05
C ASN A 5 42.18 -3.49 7.45
N LEU A 6 43.22 -2.96 8.10
CA LEU A 6 44.28 -3.78 8.70
C LEU A 6 44.17 -3.76 10.23
N GLY A 7 43.77 -4.88 10.81
CA GLY A 7 43.52 -5.04 12.25
C GLY A 7 44.76 -4.88 13.13
N LYS A 8 45.12 -3.64 13.45
CA LYS A 8 46.20 -3.25 14.39
C LYS A 8 45.82 -2.08 15.30
N VAL A 9 44.52 -1.81 15.43
CA VAL A 9 43.96 -0.81 16.35
C VAL A 9 42.76 -1.45 17.04
N ASP A 10 42.79 -1.52 18.38
CA ASP A 10 41.62 -1.94 19.16
C ASP A 10 40.50 -0.94 18.91
N ARG A 11 39.39 -1.38 18.30
CA ARG A 11 38.16 -0.60 18.22
C ARG A 11 37.48 -0.59 19.59
N THR A 12 36.88 0.54 19.96
CA THR A 12 35.87 0.57 21.01
C THR A 12 34.61 -0.11 20.48
N ALA A 13 34.33 -1.34 20.92
CA ALA A 13 33.03 -2.00 20.72
C ALA A 13 32.03 -1.51 21.79
N ASP A 14 30.75 -1.44 21.44
CA ASP A 14 29.66 -0.99 22.30
C ASP A 14 28.39 -1.73 21.88
N ASP A 15 28.35 -3.03 22.18
CA ASP A 15 27.32 -3.97 21.70
C ASP A 15 25.89 -3.53 22.09
N ILE A 16 25.76 -2.84 23.24
CA ILE A 16 24.52 -2.25 23.73
C ILE A 16 24.06 -1.11 22.81
N PHE A 17 24.98 -0.23 22.40
CA PHE A 17 24.67 0.83 21.44
C PHE A 17 24.23 0.27 20.09
N ASP A 18 24.87 -0.81 19.63
CA ASP A 18 24.53 -1.43 18.35
C ASP A 18 23.15 -2.11 18.40
N GLU A 19 22.74 -2.70 19.53
CA GLU A 19 21.35 -3.14 19.75
C GLU A 19 20.36 -1.96 19.72
N HIS A 20 20.69 -0.86 20.41
CA HIS A 20 19.87 0.36 20.41
C HIS A 20 19.74 0.96 19.00
N LEU A 21 20.79 0.88 18.18
CA LEU A 21 20.77 1.32 16.78
C LEU A 21 19.94 0.40 15.87
N GLN A 22 19.97 -0.92 16.08
CA GLN A 22 19.08 -1.86 15.39
C GLN A 22 17.60 -1.59 15.73
N ASN A 23 17.29 -1.41 17.03
CA ASN A 23 15.94 -1.07 17.50
C ASN A 23 15.45 0.27 16.92
N PHE A 24 16.28 1.32 16.95
CA PHE A 24 16.02 2.61 16.29
C PHE A 24 15.74 2.45 14.79
N THR A 25 16.53 1.64 14.07
CA THR A 25 16.41 1.49 12.62
C THR A 25 15.13 0.74 12.24
N ARG A 26 14.80 -0.34 12.94
CA ARG A 26 13.51 -1.05 12.77
C ARG A 26 12.33 -0.12 13.04
N GLN A 27 12.39 0.64 14.13
CA GLN A 27 11.35 1.62 14.52
C GLN A 27 11.18 2.74 13.47
N GLN A 28 12.28 3.30 12.94
CA GLN A 28 12.25 4.32 11.88
C GLN A 28 11.59 3.77 10.61
N ASN A 29 11.96 2.56 10.18
CA ASN A 29 11.39 1.93 8.99
C ASN A 29 9.90 1.63 9.16
N SER A 30 9.48 1.12 10.33
CA SER A 30 8.06 0.95 10.66
C SER A 30 7.28 2.26 10.64
N ALA A 31 7.82 3.35 11.20
CA ALA A 31 7.18 4.66 11.21
C ALA A 31 7.02 5.24 9.79
N ASN A 32 8.06 5.12 8.95
CA ASN A 32 8.02 5.55 7.54
C ASN A 32 6.98 4.75 6.73
N ARG A 33 6.93 3.42 6.92
CA ARG A 33 5.95 2.53 6.27
C ARG A 33 4.52 2.89 6.68
N LEU A 34 4.29 3.12 7.97
CA LEU A 34 3.00 3.55 8.50
C LEU A 34 2.57 4.91 7.94
N GLN A 35 3.48 5.90 7.87
CA GLN A 35 3.24 7.20 7.26
C GLN A 35 2.88 7.10 5.77
N LYS A 36 3.59 6.27 5.00
CA LYS A 36 3.30 5.98 3.58
C LYS A 36 1.87 5.47 3.41
N GLU A 37 1.47 4.45 4.16
CA GLU A 37 0.15 3.85 3.99
C GLU A 37 -1.00 4.70 4.57
N PHE A 38 -0.78 5.50 5.63
CA PHE A 38 -1.79 6.49 6.06
C PHE A 38 -2.04 7.58 5.01
N ASN A 39 -0.99 8.07 4.33
CA ASN A 39 -1.17 9.03 3.23
C ASN A 39 -1.89 8.41 2.03
N ASN A 40 -1.59 7.15 1.72
CA ASN A 40 -2.27 6.36 0.69
C ASN A 40 -3.77 6.18 1.04
N TYR A 41 -4.07 5.73 2.26
CA TYR A 41 -5.43 5.55 2.77
C TYR A 41 -6.24 6.85 2.70
N ILE A 42 -5.72 7.96 3.24
CA ILE A 42 -6.41 9.27 3.21
C ILE A 42 -6.68 9.76 1.78
N ARG A 43 -5.78 9.45 0.82
CA ARG A 43 -6.02 9.72 -0.60
C ARG A 43 -7.16 8.89 -1.17
N CYS A 44 -7.22 7.59 -0.84
CA CYS A 44 -8.30 6.71 -1.25
C CYS A 44 -9.65 7.13 -0.63
N VAL A 45 -9.70 7.42 0.68
CA VAL A 45 -10.91 7.91 1.37
C VAL A 45 -11.46 9.17 0.70
N ARG A 46 -10.60 10.14 0.35
CA ARG A 46 -11.02 11.35 -0.39
C ARG A 46 -11.53 11.06 -1.80
N ALA A 47 -11.01 10.05 -2.48
CA ALA A 47 -11.53 9.62 -3.78
C ALA A 47 -12.91 8.96 -3.65
N VAL A 48 -13.13 8.15 -2.59
CA VAL A 48 -14.44 7.56 -2.29
C VAL A 48 -15.45 8.64 -1.88
N GLN A 49 -15.07 9.63 -1.07
CA GLN A 49 -15.89 10.80 -0.77
C GLN A 49 -16.35 11.50 -2.05
N ALA A 50 -15.42 11.81 -2.97
CA ALA A 50 -15.75 12.49 -4.22
C ALA A 50 -16.72 11.66 -5.10
N ALA A 51 -16.47 10.36 -5.25
CA ALA A 51 -17.35 9.46 -5.99
C ALA A 51 -18.74 9.31 -5.33
N SER A 52 -18.77 9.16 -4.00
CA SER A 52 -20.00 9.10 -3.19
C SER A 52 -20.81 10.38 -3.34
N LYS A 53 -20.15 11.54 -3.39
CA LYS A 53 -20.80 12.83 -3.61
C LYS A 53 -21.41 12.91 -5.02
N THR A 54 -20.64 12.66 -6.08
CA THR A 54 -21.16 12.73 -7.46
C THR A 54 -22.31 11.76 -7.70
N LEU A 55 -22.27 10.55 -7.12
CA LEU A 55 -23.39 9.59 -7.15
C LEU A 55 -24.62 10.17 -6.45
N MET A 56 -24.46 10.75 -5.27
CA MET A 56 -25.58 11.26 -4.48
C MET A 56 -26.15 12.57 -5.08
N ASP A 57 -25.32 13.44 -5.63
CA ASP A 57 -25.76 14.61 -6.41
C ASP A 57 -26.59 14.15 -7.63
N SER A 58 -26.15 13.10 -8.34
CA SER A 58 -26.90 12.49 -9.46
C SER A 58 -28.23 11.87 -9.01
N LEU A 59 -28.28 11.24 -7.83
CA LEU A 59 -29.53 10.71 -7.26
C LEU A 59 -30.53 11.83 -6.95
N ASN A 60 -30.07 12.99 -6.47
CA ASN A 60 -30.92 14.15 -6.25
C ASN A 60 -31.47 14.75 -7.56
N GLU A 61 -30.69 14.74 -8.64
CA GLU A 61 -31.15 15.23 -9.95
C GLU A 61 -32.25 14.36 -10.59
N ILE A 62 -32.21 13.05 -10.39
CA ILE A 62 -33.20 12.12 -10.99
C ILE A 62 -34.43 11.85 -10.11
N TYR A 63 -34.38 12.17 -8.81
CA TYR A 63 -35.50 11.95 -7.89
C TYR A 63 -36.50 13.10 -7.99
N GLU A 64 -37.57 12.93 -8.77
CA GLU A 64 -38.50 14.02 -9.11
C GLU A 64 -39.11 14.70 -7.86
N SER A 65 -39.31 16.02 -7.89
CA SER A 65 -39.81 16.77 -6.72
C SER A 65 -41.27 16.48 -6.35
N GLN A 66 -42.04 15.84 -7.25
CA GLN A 66 -43.35 15.25 -6.93
C GLN A 66 -43.28 13.92 -6.17
N TRP A 67 -42.13 13.26 -6.08
CA TRP A 67 -42.01 11.96 -5.42
C TRP A 67 -41.92 12.09 -3.90
N THR A 68 -42.64 11.22 -3.18
CA THR A 68 -42.60 11.16 -1.72
C THR A 68 -41.16 11.01 -1.23
N GLY A 69 -40.73 11.95 -0.37
CA GLY A 69 -39.40 11.94 0.25
C GLY A 69 -38.30 12.70 -0.48
N HIS A 70 -38.56 13.42 -1.57
CA HIS A 70 -37.56 14.23 -2.30
C HIS A 70 -36.69 15.11 -1.38
N ASP A 71 -37.31 16.00 -0.60
CA ASP A 71 -36.60 16.89 0.34
C ASP A 71 -35.77 16.12 1.38
N LEU A 72 -36.25 14.95 1.80
CA LEU A 72 -35.58 14.13 2.81
C LEU A 72 -34.37 13.41 2.22
N LEU A 73 -34.44 12.94 0.97
CA LEU A 73 -33.29 12.36 0.25
C LEU A 73 -32.19 13.41 0.11
N TYR A 74 -32.54 14.65 -0.24
CA TYR A 74 -31.59 15.76 -0.28
C TYR A 74 -30.96 16.04 1.08
N VAL A 75 -31.73 16.03 2.18
CA VAL A 75 -31.17 16.17 3.53
C VAL A 75 -30.20 15.03 3.87
N GLN A 76 -30.55 13.76 3.60
CA GLN A 76 -29.64 12.62 3.82
C GLN A 76 -28.36 12.71 2.98
N ALA A 77 -28.46 13.22 1.75
CA ALA A 77 -27.32 13.46 0.87
C ALA A 77 -26.32 14.47 1.47
N GLN A 78 -26.83 15.60 2.01
CA GLN A 78 -25.99 16.57 2.69
C GLN A 78 -25.40 16.01 4.00
N SER A 79 -26.17 15.23 4.76
CA SER A 79 -25.68 14.54 5.96
C SER A 79 -24.51 13.59 5.66
N LEU A 80 -24.58 12.82 4.57
CA LEU A 80 -23.49 11.92 4.16
C LEU A 80 -22.22 12.70 3.75
N ASP A 81 -22.36 13.80 3.01
CA ASP A 81 -21.22 14.65 2.63
C ASP A 81 -20.56 15.28 3.87
N MET A 82 -21.35 15.76 4.83
CA MET A 82 -20.84 16.26 6.12
C MET A 82 -20.09 15.19 6.92
N LEU A 83 -20.58 13.93 6.95
CA LEU A 83 -19.88 12.82 7.60
C LEU A 83 -18.53 12.52 6.93
N TRP A 84 -18.47 12.50 5.59
CA TRP A 84 -17.21 12.35 4.87
C TRP A 84 -16.23 13.51 5.14
N GLN A 85 -16.72 14.75 5.26
CA GLN A 85 -15.90 15.93 5.54
C GLN A 85 -15.29 15.89 6.95
N ASP A 86 -16.08 15.56 7.98
CA ASP A 86 -15.59 15.39 9.35
C ASP A 86 -14.59 14.22 9.46
N PHE A 87 -14.88 13.09 8.84
CA PHE A 87 -13.99 11.92 8.83
C PHE A 87 -12.65 12.20 8.13
N THR A 88 -12.67 12.75 6.90
CA THR A 88 -11.44 13.09 6.17
C THR A 88 -10.64 14.23 6.82
N HIS A 89 -11.29 15.12 7.56
CA HIS A 89 -10.61 16.12 8.39
C HIS A 89 -9.93 15.45 9.59
N LYS A 90 -10.64 14.59 10.35
CA LYS A 90 -10.08 13.87 11.51
C LYS A 90 -8.89 12.98 11.15
N LEU A 91 -8.95 12.23 10.05
CA LEU A 91 -7.80 11.44 9.58
C LEU A 91 -6.59 12.34 9.25
N ALA A 92 -6.83 13.48 8.57
CA ALA A 92 -5.76 14.36 8.12
C ALA A 92 -5.14 15.22 9.24
N ASP A 93 -5.91 15.58 10.25
CA ASP A 93 -5.49 16.43 11.37
C ASP A 93 -5.09 15.59 12.60
N GLN A 94 -6.02 14.79 13.12
CA GLN A 94 -5.90 14.15 14.44
C GLN A 94 -5.15 12.81 14.40
N VAL A 95 -4.93 12.23 13.21
CA VAL A 95 -4.17 10.97 13.02
C VAL A 95 -2.87 11.20 12.23
N LEU A 96 -2.92 11.94 11.13
CA LEU A 96 -1.74 12.15 10.29
C LEU A 96 -0.75 13.19 10.85
N VAL A 97 -1.19 14.27 11.51
CA VAL A 97 -0.25 15.25 12.09
C VAL A 97 0.55 14.68 13.27
N PRO A 98 -0.03 13.92 14.22
CA PRO A 98 0.75 13.23 15.25
C PRO A 98 1.75 12.22 14.66
N LEU A 99 1.35 11.44 13.65
CA LEU A 99 2.24 10.50 12.94
C LEU A 99 3.40 11.22 12.24
N ASN A 100 3.16 12.35 11.57
CA ASN A 100 4.21 13.18 10.99
C ASN A 100 5.16 13.77 12.05
N THR A 101 4.61 14.18 13.21
CA THR A 101 5.37 14.75 14.34
C THR A 101 6.23 13.70 15.05
N TYR A 102 5.76 12.45 15.08
CA TYR A 102 6.54 11.30 15.53
C TYR A 102 7.65 10.96 14.51
N GLN A 103 7.31 10.89 13.22
CA GLN A 103 8.26 10.59 12.15
C GLN A 103 9.38 11.64 12.03
N SER A 104 9.11 12.92 12.32
CA SER A 104 10.12 13.99 12.28
C SER A 104 11.24 13.89 13.34
N GLN A 105 11.11 13.00 14.34
CA GLN A 105 12.15 12.80 15.37
C GLN A 105 13.34 11.96 14.85
N PHE A 106 13.07 10.98 13.99
CA PHE A 106 14.10 10.05 13.50
C PHE A 106 15.21 10.73 12.67
N PRO A 107 14.94 11.70 11.77
CA PRO A 107 15.99 12.41 11.03
C PRO A 107 16.99 13.17 11.93
N GLU A 108 16.52 13.80 13.01
CA GLU A 108 17.43 14.51 13.94
C GLU A 108 18.22 13.53 14.81
N MET A 109 17.58 12.45 15.26
CA MET A 109 18.26 11.38 16.00
C MET A 109 19.34 10.69 15.15
N ARG A 110 19.05 10.39 13.88
CA ARG A 110 20.00 9.83 12.90
C ARG A 110 21.24 10.72 12.75
N LYS A 111 21.05 12.04 12.59
CA LYS A 111 22.17 13.02 12.56
C LYS A 111 23.01 13.00 13.83
N LYS A 112 22.39 12.80 15.01
CA LYS A 112 23.06 12.71 16.32
C LYS A 112 23.90 11.43 16.41
N VAL A 113 23.37 10.28 15.99
CA VAL A 113 24.13 9.02 15.88
C VAL A 113 25.32 9.17 14.92
N ASP A 114 25.14 9.75 13.75
CA ASP A 114 26.23 9.98 12.80
C ASP A 114 27.30 10.94 13.36
N LYS A 115 26.90 11.88 14.24
CA LYS A 115 27.82 12.77 14.95
C LYS A 115 28.62 12.02 16.02
N ARG A 116 28.02 11.08 16.76
CA ARG A 116 28.73 10.14 17.66
C ARG A 116 29.73 9.30 16.88
N GLY A 117 29.31 8.66 15.78
CA GLY A 117 30.18 7.81 14.95
C GLY A 117 31.41 8.55 14.43
N ARG A 118 31.24 9.78 13.93
CA ARG A 118 32.38 10.66 13.56
C ARG A 118 33.28 10.99 14.75
N LYS A 119 32.72 11.26 15.94
CA LYS A 119 33.49 11.62 17.14
C LYS A 119 34.21 10.44 17.79
N LEU A 120 33.71 9.22 17.64
CA LEU A 120 34.46 8.00 18.00
C LEU A 120 35.74 7.88 17.16
N VAL A 121 35.63 8.06 15.84
CA VAL A 121 36.80 8.02 14.93
C VAL A 121 37.79 9.16 15.23
N ASP A 122 37.33 10.36 15.57
CA ASP A 122 38.20 11.45 16.05
C ASP A 122 38.94 11.05 17.34
N TYR A 123 38.24 10.47 18.31
CA TYR A 123 38.81 10.05 19.60
C TYR A 123 39.83 8.92 19.45
N ASP A 124 39.51 7.85 18.73
CA ASP A 124 40.43 6.73 18.46
C ASP A 124 41.70 7.21 17.71
N SER A 125 41.54 8.16 16.78
CA SER A 125 42.66 8.82 16.10
C SER A 125 43.57 9.57 17.07
N GLN A 126 43.02 10.41 17.96
CA GLN A 126 43.85 11.09 18.97
C GLN A 126 44.46 10.12 19.99
N ARG A 127 43.77 9.04 20.36
CA ARG A 127 44.28 7.99 21.24
C ARG A 127 45.54 7.34 20.65
N HIS A 128 45.47 6.93 19.38
CA HIS A 128 46.63 6.39 18.66
C HIS A 128 47.77 7.40 18.50
N ASN A 129 47.46 8.65 18.12
CA ASN A 129 48.45 9.72 17.99
C ASN A 129 49.19 9.97 19.32
N PHE A 130 48.46 10.07 20.44
CA PHE A 130 49.03 10.28 21.77
C PHE A 130 49.85 9.08 22.27
N GLN A 131 49.46 7.85 21.94
CA GLN A 131 50.28 6.65 22.20
C GLN A 131 51.62 6.72 21.42
N SER A 132 51.57 7.08 20.13
CA SER A 132 52.78 7.20 19.30
C SER A 132 53.75 8.29 19.81
N LEU A 133 53.24 9.40 20.34
CA LEU A 133 54.02 10.50 20.93
C LEU A 133 54.74 10.07 22.22
N GLN A 134 54.17 9.13 22.99
CA GLN A 134 54.78 8.60 24.21
C GLN A 134 55.83 7.52 23.93
N GLY A 135 55.71 6.77 22.83
CA GLY A 135 56.54 5.59 22.54
C GLY A 135 58.03 5.84 22.29
N ASN A 136 58.49 7.09 22.15
CA ASN A 136 59.90 7.40 21.86
C ASN A 136 60.56 8.35 22.89
N PRO A 137 61.03 7.81 24.04
CA PRO A 137 61.60 8.64 25.12
C PRO A 137 62.90 9.37 24.74
N LYS A 138 63.58 8.97 23.66
CA LYS A 138 64.86 9.60 23.22
C LYS A 138 64.68 10.88 22.39
N LYS A 139 63.44 11.22 22.00
CA LYS A 139 63.08 12.48 21.31
C LYS A 139 61.76 13.07 21.82
N ARG A 140 61.46 12.90 23.11
CA ARG A 140 60.22 13.37 23.74
C ARG A 140 60.21 14.91 23.82
N ASP A 141 59.38 15.51 22.98
CA ASP A 141 59.05 16.94 23.01
C ASP A 141 57.87 17.15 23.97
N GLU A 142 58.13 17.74 25.14
CA GLU A 142 57.13 17.85 26.21
C GLU A 142 55.96 18.79 25.84
N LEU A 143 56.22 19.80 25.02
CA LEU A 143 55.18 20.73 24.54
C LEU A 143 54.21 20.01 23.59
N LYS A 144 54.74 19.15 22.70
CA LYS A 144 53.91 18.27 21.86
C LYS A 144 53.15 17.22 22.67
N VAL A 145 53.74 16.68 23.74
CA VAL A 145 53.05 15.73 24.63
C VAL A 145 51.90 16.39 25.40
N SER A 146 52.08 17.61 25.92
CA SER A 146 50.97 18.36 26.57
C SER A 146 49.82 18.60 25.60
N ARG A 147 50.12 19.18 24.43
CA ARG A 147 49.12 19.47 23.40
C ARG A 147 48.43 18.21 22.86
N GLY A 148 49.16 17.10 22.73
CA GLY A 148 48.59 15.80 22.36
C GLY A 148 47.62 15.27 23.41
N LYS A 149 47.90 15.49 24.71
CA LYS A 149 46.96 15.15 25.78
C LYS A 149 45.71 16.05 25.76
N GLU A 150 45.88 17.36 25.60
CA GLU A 150 44.78 18.33 25.53
C GLU A 150 43.77 17.97 24.42
N LEU A 151 44.27 17.67 23.21
CA LEU A 151 43.45 17.23 22.07
C LEU A 151 42.76 15.87 22.30
N LEU A 152 43.41 14.95 23.04
CA LEU A 152 42.81 13.67 23.40
C LEU A 152 41.66 13.84 24.39
N GLU A 153 41.83 14.62 25.45
CA GLU A 153 40.77 14.87 26.44
C GLU A 153 39.59 15.67 25.83
N GLU A 154 39.85 16.60 24.90
CA GLU A 154 38.79 17.32 24.16
C GLU A 154 37.99 16.38 23.24
N ALA A 155 38.67 15.53 22.46
CA ALA A 155 38.01 14.55 21.60
C ALA A 155 37.21 13.54 22.43
N LYS A 156 37.81 13.02 23.51
CA LYS A 156 37.19 12.11 24.47
C LYS A 156 35.92 12.71 25.07
N ARG A 157 35.99 13.90 25.67
CA ARG A 157 34.84 14.58 26.27
C ARG A 157 33.71 14.81 25.27
N THR A 158 34.05 15.16 24.03
CA THR A 158 33.05 15.42 22.97
C THR A 158 32.38 14.12 22.50
N TYR A 159 33.11 13.00 22.48
CA TYR A 159 32.56 11.68 22.23
C TYR A 159 31.67 11.21 23.41
N GLU A 160 32.20 11.22 24.63
CA GLU A 160 31.50 10.72 25.83
C GLU A 160 30.18 11.45 26.09
N GLN A 161 30.12 12.77 25.87
CA GLN A 161 28.89 13.55 25.96
C GLN A 161 27.81 13.04 24.98
N LEU A 162 28.16 12.88 23.70
CA LEU A 162 27.23 12.37 22.68
C LEU A 162 26.90 10.88 22.89
N ASN A 163 27.82 10.11 23.48
CA ASN A 163 27.63 8.71 23.80
C ASN A 163 26.59 8.53 24.92
N SER A 164 26.74 9.27 26.02
CA SER A 164 25.78 9.24 27.13
C SER A 164 24.40 9.68 26.66
N GLU A 165 24.31 10.85 25.99
CA GLU A 165 23.04 11.37 25.49
C GLU A 165 22.29 10.37 24.59
N LEU A 166 22.99 9.58 23.77
CA LEU A 166 22.34 8.59 22.90
C LEU A 166 22.01 7.27 23.61
N HIS A 167 22.79 6.86 24.62
CA HIS A 167 22.42 5.73 25.48
C HIS A 167 21.19 6.05 26.35
N ASP A 168 20.97 7.33 26.68
CA ASP A 168 19.73 7.79 27.34
C ASP A 168 18.57 7.96 26.33
N GLU A 169 18.80 8.61 25.17
CA GLU A 169 17.74 9.01 24.23
C GLU A 169 17.25 7.88 23.30
N LEU A 170 18.10 6.94 22.87
CA LEU A 170 17.68 5.87 21.95
C LEU A 170 16.69 4.90 22.59
N PRO A 171 16.89 4.40 23.83
CA PRO A 171 15.88 3.58 24.52
C PRO A 171 14.59 4.36 24.81
N ALA A 172 14.70 5.62 25.25
CA ALA A 172 13.53 6.46 25.53
C ALA A 172 12.68 6.71 24.27
N LEU A 173 13.32 6.96 23.12
CA LEU A 173 12.64 7.04 21.83
C LEU A 173 12.03 5.68 21.47
N TYR A 174 12.73 4.56 21.68
CA TYR A 174 12.21 3.23 21.40
C TYR A 174 10.95 2.94 22.23
N ASP A 175 10.93 3.19 23.53
CA ASP A 175 9.76 2.92 24.39
C ASP A 175 8.57 3.84 24.13
N SER A 176 8.80 5.06 23.62
CA SER A 176 7.72 5.93 23.16
C SER A 176 6.82 5.29 22.08
N ARG A 177 7.31 4.29 21.33
CA ARG A 177 6.59 3.60 20.25
C ARG A 177 5.22 3.07 20.70
N VAL A 178 5.13 2.53 21.91
CA VAL A 178 3.91 1.86 22.39
C VAL A 178 2.82 2.89 22.69
N LEU A 179 3.16 3.94 23.46
CA LEU A 179 2.22 5.00 23.78
C LEU A 179 1.80 5.80 22.54
N PHE A 180 2.72 6.04 21.60
CA PHE A 180 2.41 6.64 20.31
C PHE A 180 1.39 5.80 19.53
N LEU A 181 1.68 4.51 19.30
CA LEU A 181 0.80 3.63 18.53
C LEU A 181 -0.58 3.48 19.18
N VAL A 182 -0.65 3.28 20.51
CA VAL A 182 -1.92 3.20 21.24
C VAL A 182 -2.75 4.46 21.03
N THR A 183 -2.16 5.64 21.23
CA THR A 183 -2.87 6.92 21.09
C THR A 183 -3.33 7.15 19.64
N ASN A 184 -2.45 6.92 18.67
CA ASN A 184 -2.72 7.21 17.26
C ASN A 184 -3.76 6.24 16.66
N LEU A 185 -3.71 4.95 17.03
CA LEU A 185 -4.67 3.95 16.58
C LEU A 185 -6.02 4.07 17.31
N GLN A 186 -6.05 4.50 18.58
CA GLN A 186 -7.31 4.83 19.24
C GLN A 186 -8.04 5.98 18.54
N THR A 187 -7.33 7.05 18.15
CA THR A 187 -7.93 8.16 17.39
C THR A 187 -8.42 7.71 16.01
N LEU A 188 -7.65 6.86 15.29
CA LEU A 188 -8.10 6.25 14.04
C LEU A 188 -9.40 5.46 14.26
N PHE A 189 -9.37 4.42 15.10
CA PHE A 189 -10.50 3.50 15.22
C PHE A 189 -11.75 4.17 15.80
N ALA A 190 -11.61 5.20 16.63
CA ALA A 190 -12.74 6.03 17.05
C ALA A 190 -13.34 6.85 15.89
N ALA A 191 -12.52 7.40 14.99
CA ALA A 191 -12.99 8.10 13.79
C ALA A 191 -13.68 7.13 12.81
N GLU A 192 -13.09 5.97 12.53
CA GLU A 192 -13.68 4.89 11.72
C GLU A 192 -15.04 4.45 12.29
N GLN A 193 -15.08 4.14 13.59
CA GLN A 193 -16.29 3.65 14.26
C GLN A 193 -17.43 4.68 14.18
N VAL A 194 -17.14 5.96 14.44
CA VAL A 194 -18.17 7.02 14.35
C VAL A 194 -18.63 7.20 12.91
N PHE A 195 -17.70 7.31 11.94
CA PHE A 195 -18.04 7.47 10.53
C PHE A 195 -18.94 6.33 10.03
N HIS A 196 -18.54 5.07 10.22
CA HIS A 196 -19.33 3.93 9.78
C HIS A 196 -20.67 3.79 10.52
N THR A 197 -20.72 4.09 11.84
CA THR A 197 -21.97 3.99 12.63
C THR A 197 -22.99 5.02 12.18
N GLU A 198 -22.59 6.27 11.94
CA GLU A 198 -23.50 7.33 11.52
C GLU A 198 -23.89 7.19 10.03
N SER A 199 -22.95 6.83 9.15
CA SER A 199 -23.26 6.55 7.74
C SER A 199 -24.25 5.40 7.57
N SER A 200 -24.17 4.36 8.40
CA SER A 200 -25.12 3.24 8.39
C SER A 200 -26.57 3.72 8.61
N LYS A 201 -26.79 4.66 9.54
CA LYS A 201 -28.12 5.26 9.79
C LYS A 201 -28.63 6.05 8.58
N VAL A 202 -27.77 6.86 7.97
CA VAL A 202 -28.10 7.63 6.76
C VAL A 202 -28.54 6.69 5.62
N TYR A 203 -27.84 5.57 5.42
CA TYR A 203 -28.24 4.56 4.43
C TYR A 203 -29.56 3.85 4.79
N SER A 204 -29.81 3.53 6.07
CA SER A 204 -31.12 3.01 6.51
C SER A 204 -32.27 4.00 6.29
N GLU A 205 -32.03 5.31 6.47
CA GLU A 205 -33.03 6.33 6.19
C GLU A 205 -33.27 6.52 4.68
N LEU A 206 -32.22 6.41 3.85
CA LEU A 206 -32.33 6.39 2.38
C LEU A 206 -33.13 5.18 1.86
N GLU A 207 -32.85 3.97 2.36
CA GLU A 207 -33.63 2.76 2.06
C GLU A 207 -35.11 2.96 2.41
N ALA A 208 -35.39 3.47 3.62
CA ALA A 208 -36.74 3.78 4.08
C ALA A 208 -37.43 4.95 3.35
N ILE A 209 -36.74 5.71 2.48
CA ILE A 209 -37.35 6.68 1.55
C ILE A 209 -37.79 5.96 0.27
N VAL A 210 -36.89 5.18 -0.32
CA VAL A 210 -37.15 4.41 -1.56
C VAL A 210 -38.31 3.43 -1.34
N ASP A 211 -38.37 2.78 -0.19
CA ASP A 211 -39.49 1.90 0.19
C ASP A 211 -40.84 2.64 0.21
N LYS A 212 -40.89 3.89 0.68
CA LYS A 212 -42.12 4.69 0.69
C LYS A 212 -42.54 5.05 -0.73
N LEU A 213 -41.60 5.42 -1.59
CA LEU A 213 -41.85 5.67 -3.01
C LEU A 213 -42.35 4.40 -3.74
N ALA A 214 -41.76 3.23 -3.46
CA ALA A 214 -42.22 1.95 -3.98
C ALA A 214 -43.68 1.66 -3.55
N ASN A 215 -43.98 1.80 -2.26
CA ASN A 215 -45.32 1.61 -1.70
C ASN A 215 -46.38 2.61 -2.21
N GLU A 216 -45.97 3.83 -2.59
CA GLU A 216 -46.87 4.83 -3.18
C GLU A 216 -47.05 4.67 -4.70
N SER A 217 -45.98 4.38 -5.44
CA SER A 217 -46.06 4.15 -6.90
C SER A 217 -47.01 3.00 -7.26
N GLN A 218 -47.05 1.94 -6.45
CA GLN A 218 -48.01 0.82 -6.58
C GLN A 218 -49.47 1.24 -6.40
N ARG A 219 -49.75 2.39 -5.76
CA ARG A 219 -51.10 2.97 -5.61
C ARG A 219 -51.50 3.82 -6.82
N GLY A 220 -50.59 4.03 -7.78
CA GLY A 220 -50.82 4.75 -9.02
C GLY A 220 -50.64 6.26 -8.93
N SER A 221 -50.16 6.83 -7.81
CA SER A 221 -50.01 8.29 -7.60
C SER A 221 -49.31 9.00 -8.76
N TYR A 222 -48.29 8.37 -9.34
CA TYR A 222 -47.43 8.94 -10.38
C TYR A 222 -47.77 8.45 -11.80
N THR A 223 -48.87 7.72 -11.98
CA THR A 223 -49.29 7.28 -13.32
C THR A 223 -49.95 8.43 -14.09
N LEU A 224 -49.52 8.66 -15.34
CA LEU A 224 -50.14 9.67 -16.19
C LEU A 224 -51.61 9.29 -16.45
N LYS A 225 -52.53 10.10 -15.92
CA LYS A 225 -53.96 9.99 -16.22
C LYS A 225 -54.18 10.19 -17.71
N LYS A 226 -54.48 9.10 -18.41
CA LYS A 226 -54.79 9.12 -19.84
C LYS A 226 -56.07 9.92 -20.06
N ASN A 227 -55.95 11.13 -20.61
CA ASN A 227 -57.09 11.98 -20.93
C ASN A 227 -58.04 11.25 -21.89
N THR A 228 -59.16 10.77 -21.36
CA THR A 228 -60.30 10.35 -22.18
C THR A 228 -60.93 11.61 -22.76
N GLU A 229 -60.92 11.73 -24.09
CA GLU A 229 -61.55 12.86 -24.79
C GLU A 229 -63.04 12.98 -24.43
N PRO A 230 -63.63 14.19 -24.50
CA PRO A 230 -65.06 14.38 -24.25
C PRO A 230 -65.90 13.52 -25.21
N GLN A 231 -66.84 12.73 -24.68
CA GLN A 231 -67.75 11.95 -25.52
C GLN A 231 -68.55 12.88 -26.44
N SER A 232 -68.40 12.67 -27.76
CA SER A 232 -69.27 13.32 -28.74
C SER A 232 -70.72 12.86 -28.55
N PRO A 233 -71.72 13.77 -28.64
CA PRO A 233 -73.11 13.45 -28.33
C PRO A 233 -73.71 12.47 -29.34
N LYS A 234 -74.55 11.56 -28.85
CA LYS A 234 -75.19 10.50 -29.66
C LYS A 234 -76.24 11.09 -30.62
N SER A 235 -76.07 10.86 -31.91
CA SER A 235 -77.15 11.05 -32.90
C SER A 235 -78.12 9.85 -32.92
N PRO A 236 -79.44 10.06 -33.03
CA PRO A 236 -80.43 8.98 -33.07
C PRO A 236 -80.63 8.37 -34.47
N ASN A 237 -81.21 7.17 -34.51
CA ASN A 237 -81.39 6.32 -35.69
C ASN A 237 -82.16 6.97 -36.86
N ALA A 238 -81.77 6.61 -38.08
CA ALA A 238 -82.68 6.45 -39.22
C ALA A 238 -82.25 5.22 -40.06
N ASN A 239 -83.20 4.43 -40.54
CA ASN A 239 -82.94 3.18 -41.28
C ASN A 239 -82.87 3.42 -42.79
N SER A 240 -81.98 2.71 -43.50
CA SER A 240 -82.33 2.02 -44.75
C SER A 240 -81.28 0.97 -45.10
N SER A 241 -81.67 -0.08 -45.83
CA SER A 241 -80.83 -1.22 -46.19
C SER A 241 -81.01 -1.66 -47.65
N LEU A 242 -79.90 -1.69 -48.41
CA LEU A 242 -79.73 -2.36 -49.71
C LEU A 242 -78.22 -2.64 -49.90
N ILE A 243 -77.72 -3.61 -50.67
CA ILE A 243 -78.03 -5.03 -50.93
C ILE A 243 -76.93 -5.49 -51.94
N ILE A 244 -76.24 -6.60 -51.65
CA ILE A 244 -75.56 -7.54 -52.60
C ILE A 244 -74.32 -7.05 -53.42
N ASN A 245 -73.13 -7.46 -52.93
CA ASN A 245 -72.14 -8.37 -53.56
C ASN A 245 -71.59 -8.15 -55.01
N THR A 246 -70.25 -8.11 -55.15
CA THR A 246 -69.47 -9.09 -55.99
C THR A 246 -67.95 -9.05 -55.71
N GLN A 247 -67.21 -10.04 -56.23
CA GLN A 247 -65.78 -10.33 -55.95
C GLN A 247 -64.81 -9.80 -57.04
N PRO A 248 -63.47 -9.82 -56.81
CA PRO A 248 -62.49 -9.03 -57.60
C PRO A 248 -61.74 -9.79 -58.70
N ALA A 249 -61.16 -9.06 -59.66
CA ALA A 249 -60.02 -9.51 -60.48
C ALA A 249 -59.19 -8.36 -61.10
N GLN A 250 -57.91 -8.30 -60.74
CA GLN A 250 -56.71 -8.21 -61.61
C GLN A 250 -56.54 -7.18 -62.77
N ASN A 251 -55.32 -6.59 -62.77
CA ASN A 251 -54.38 -6.40 -63.91
C ASN A 251 -54.40 -5.14 -64.82
N ASN A 252 -53.29 -4.40 -64.72
CA ASN A 252 -52.30 -4.11 -65.80
C ASN A 252 -52.24 -2.75 -66.56
N ILE A 253 -51.12 -2.06 -66.32
CA ILE A 253 -50.06 -1.67 -67.31
C ILE A 253 -50.10 -0.29 -68.03
N SER A 254 -49.15 0.56 -67.58
CA SER A 254 -48.19 1.40 -68.34
C SER A 254 -48.49 2.82 -68.84
N GLY A 255 -47.41 3.62 -68.79
CA GLY A 255 -47.23 4.97 -69.36
C GLY A 255 -46.63 5.96 -68.35
N ALA A 256 -45.37 6.44 -68.36
CA ALA A 256 -44.05 6.13 -68.95
C ALA A 256 -43.29 7.48 -69.16
N LEU A 257 -41.93 7.47 -69.22
CA LEU A 257 -40.98 8.63 -69.30
C LEU A 257 -40.77 9.34 -67.93
N ASP A 258 -39.57 9.41 -67.33
CA ASP A 258 -38.22 9.93 -67.71
C ASP A 258 -38.09 11.47 -67.61
N ASP A 259 -37.06 12.09 -67.02
CA ASP A 259 -35.81 11.62 -66.32
C ASP A 259 -35.61 12.44 -65.00
N THR A 260 -34.47 12.78 -64.34
CA THR A 260 -33.02 12.85 -64.65
C THR A 260 -32.10 12.73 -63.41
N ALA A 261 -30.98 12.00 -63.54
CA ALA A 261 -29.65 12.15 -62.92
C ALA A 261 -29.45 12.45 -61.39
N PRO A 262 -28.77 11.53 -60.65
CA PRO A 262 -28.09 11.79 -59.37
C PRO A 262 -26.54 11.63 -59.43
N VAL A 263 -25.80 12.18 -58.45
CA VAL A 263 -24.35 11.92 -58.25
C VAL A 263 -24.02 11.83 -56.74
N ALA A 264 -23.11 10.93 -56.35
CA ALA A 264 -22.72 10.64 -54.97
C ALA A 264 -21.22 10.92 -54.70
N ARG A 265 -20.76 10.74 -53.44
CA ARG A 265 -19.49 10.07 -53.09
C ARG A 265 -19.24 9.91 -51.58
N ASP A 266 -18.85 8.69 -51.19
CA ASP A 266 -18.04 8.40 -50.00
C ASP A 266 -16.56 8.70 -50.27
N THR A 267 -15.77 8.87 -49.19
CA THR A 267 -14.30 8.79 -49.25
C THR A 267 -13.68 8.23 -47.98
N SER A 268 -12.86 7.19 -48.14
CA SER A 268 -11.80 6.77 -47.21
C SER A 268 -10.50 6.57 -48.01
N PRO A 269 -9.31 6.79 -47.41
CA PRO A 269 -8.08 6.23 -47.95
C PRO A 269 -7.17 5.54 -46.90
N THR A 270 -6.31 4.63 -47.36
CA THR A 270 -5.34 3.88 -46.54
C THR A 270 -4.01 3.72 -47.28
N THR A 271 -2.87 3.71 -46.56
CA THR A 271 -1.53 3.21 -46.99
C THR A 271 -0.79 4.03 -48.11
N GLN A 272 0.57 4.13 -48.24
CA GLN A 272 1.74 3.33 -47.82
C GLN A 272 3.08 4.13 -47.59
N ILE A 273 3.98 3.55 -46.78
CA ILE A 273 5.47 3.37 -46.91
C ILE A 273 6.41 4.54 -47.34
N ASN A 274 7.30 4.96 -46.43
CA ASN A 274 8.80 4.95 -46.52
C ASN A 274 9.41 5.55 -45.21
N GLY A 275 10.68 5.37 -44.81
CA GLY A 275 11.75 4.51 -45.34
C GLY A 275 13.13 5.19 -45.44
N ASN A 276 13.92 5.27 -44.37
CA ASN A 276 15.41 5.32 -44.42
C ASN A 276 16.10 5.27 -43.03
N ALA A 277 17.40 4.97 -43.02
CA ALA A 277 18.29 5.00 -41.85
C ALA A 277 19.66 5.60 -42.21
N ASN A 278 20.47 5.99 -41.22
CA ASN A 278 21.93 6.04 -41.36
C ASN A 278 22.63 5.87 -40.00
N SER A 279 23.90 5.50 -40.03
CA SER A 279 24.70 5.03 -38.88
C SER A 279 25.87 5.94 -38.54
N ASN A 280 26.40 5.82 -37.32
CA ASN A 280 27.85 5.72 -37.15
C ASN A 280 28.23 5.00 -35.84
N ALA A 281 29.44 4.46 -35.78
CA ALA A 281 29.95 3.69 -34.64
C ALA A 281 31.26 4.28 -34.11
N ASN A 282 31.62 3.94 -32.87
CA ASN A 282 33.02 3.69 -32.53
C ASN A 282 33.14 2.67 -31.39
N SER A 283 34.30 2.01 -31.32
CA SER A 283 34.58 0.89 -30.43
C SER A 283 35.48 1.27 -29.25
N ASN A 284 35.38 0.55 -28.15
CA ASN A 284 36.55 -0.14 -27.62
C ASN A 284 36.18 -1.31 -26.72
N ALA A 285 36.97 -2.37 -26.79
CA ALA A 285 36.96 -3.46 -25.83
C ALA A 285 38.14 -3.30 -24.87
N ASN A 286 38.05 -3.89 -23.68
CA ASN A 286 39.23 -4.44 -23.04
C ASN A 286 38.85 -5.64 -22.17
N SER A 287 39.59 -6.73 -22.33
CA SER A 287 39.43 -7.93 -21.50
C SER A 287 40.14 -7.75 -20.16
N ASN A 288 39.76 -8.54 -19.16
CA ASN A 288 40.73 -9.31 -18.40
C ASN A 288 40.05 -10.52 -17.75
N ASP A 289 40.50 -11.70 -18.15
CA ASP A 289 40.27 -12.97 -17.47
C ASP A 289 41.24 -13.08 -16.28
N ASN A 290 40.82 -13.75 -15.20
CA ASN A 290 41.71 -14.46 -14.27
C ASN A 290 40.89 -15.39 -13.36
N SER A 291 40.61 -16.59 -13.87
CA SER A 291 40.26 -17.75 -13.04
C SER A 291 41.38 -18.11 -12.04
N LEU A 292 41.02 -18.44 -10.79
CA LEU A 292 41.75 -19.25 -9.79
C LEU A 292 40.82 -19.38 -8.55
N ASN A 293 39.98 -20.40 -8.36
CA ASN A 293 40.18 -21.85 -8.28
C ASN A 293 40.85 -22.34 -6.97
N ASN A 294 40.02 -22.69 -5.97
CA ASN A 294 40.13 -23.75 -4.94
C ASN A 294 39.02 -23.49 -3.88
N GLN A 295 38.27 -24.47 -3.35
CA GLN A 295 38.65 -25.62 -2.51
C GLN A 295 39.28 -25.18 -1.16
N ASP A 296 38.85 -25.64 0.03
CA ASP A 296 37.94 -26.76 0.34
C ASP A 296 37.32 -26.64 1.76
N ALA A 297 36.44 -27.58 2.11
CA ALA A 297 36.14 -28.12 3.44
C ALA A 297 35.55 -27.19 4.54
N SER A 298 34.27 -27.41 4.85
CA SER A 298 33.72 -27.23 6.20
C SER A 298 34.31 -28.26 7.18
N PRO A 299 34.17 -28.04 8.49
CA PRO A 299 33.71 -29.13 9.35
C PRO A 299 32.57 -28.71 10.28
N GLN A 300 31.59 -29.61 10.42
CA GLN A 300 30.51 -29.50 11.40
C GLN A 300 31.04 -29.71 12.83
N ASN A 301 30.38 -29.13 13.82
CA ASN A 301 30.35 -29.69 15.17
C ASN A 301 29.01 -29.36 15.83
N ALA A 302 28.36 -30.36 16.42
CA ALA A 302 27.04 -30.22 17.03
C ALA A 302 27.11 -30.50 18.54
N VAL A 303 26.60 -29.57 19.36
CA VAL A 303 26.29 -29.81 20.77
C VAL A 303 24.98 -29.08 21.12
N ALA A 304 24.10 -29.78 21.81
CA ALA A 304 22.89 -29.26 22.44
C ALA A 304 22.64 -30.09 23.72
N PRO A 305 21.67 -29.71 24.59
CA PRO A 305 20.99 -28.43 24.75
C PRO A 305 21.24 -27.85 26.17
N SER A 306 20.62 -26.70 26.50
CA SER A 306 20.38 -26.33 27.90
C SER A 306 19.00 -25.70 28.08
N LYS A 307 18.39 -25.91 29.24
CA LYS A 307 17.01 -25.49 29.56
C LYS A 307 16.98 -24.05 30.07
N ARG A 308 15.92 -23.30 29.75
CA ARG A 308 15.52 -22.09 30.48
C ARG A 308 14.09 -22.25 30.99
N VAL A 309 13.80 -21.55 32.09
CA VAL A 309 12.54 -21.63 32.85
C VAL A 309 11.54 -20.61 32.30
N GLU A 310 10.28 -21.01 32.20
CA GLU A 310 9.14 -20.10 32.06
C GLU A 310 8.70 -19.63 33.46
N GLU A 311 8.66 -18.32 33.69
CA GLU A 311 7.93 -17.74 34.82
C GLU A 311 6.79 -16.87 34.29
N LEU A 312 5.59 -17.15 34.80
CA LEU A 312 4.32 -16.60 34.33
C LEU A 312 3.92 -15.40 35.20
N TYR A 313 3.48 -14.30 34.57
CA TYR A 313 2.96 -13.13 35.28
C TYR A 313 1.62 -12.65 34.72
N ASP A 314 0.54 -13.10 35.37
CA ASP A 314 -0.79 -12.50 35.22
C ASP A 314 -0.83 -11.09 35.83
N ILE A 315 -1.57 -10.17 35.19
CA ILE A 315 -1.86 -8.83 35.71
C ILE A 315 -3.37 -8.73 36.04
N PRO A 316 -3.77 -8.42 37.28
CA PRO A 316 -5.17 -8.43 37.68
C PRO A 316 -5.93 -7.18 37.21
N VAL A 317 -7.06 -7.38 36.53
CA VAL A 317 -7.98 -6.30 36.16
C VAL A 317 -8.86 -5.93 37.37
N VAL A 318 -8.73 -4.69 37.84
CA VAL A 318 -9.60 -4.13 38.89
C VAL A 318 -10.98 -3.85 38.33
N SER A 319 -12.01 -4.36 38.99
CA SER A 319 -13.40 -4.26 38.55
C SER A 319 -14.07 -2.96 39.00
N ASN A 320 -14.83 -2.34 38.09
CA ASN A 320 -15.76 -1.27 38.41
C ASN A 320 -17.11 -1.59 37.74
N ALA A 321 -18.03 -2.18 38.52
CA ALA A 321 -19.28 -2.71 38.00
C ALA A 321 -20.41 -1.66 38.10
N ASN A 322 -21.08 -1.39 36.98
CA ASN A 322 -22.34 -0.65 36.97
C ASN A 322 -23.46 -1.59 36.49
N LYS A 323 -24.55 -1.69 37.26
CA LYS A 323 -25.59 -2.71 37.07
C LYS A 323 -26.68 -2.24 36.10
N ILE A 324 -26.97 -3.06 35.09
CA ILE A 324 -28.27 -3.05 34.40
C ILE A 324 -28.81 -4.49 34.33
N THR A 325 -30.00 -4.69 34.88
CA THR A 325 -30.85 -5.87 34.69
C THR A 325 -31.66 -5.70 33.40
N GLY A 326 -31.95 -6.70 32.56
CA GLY A 326 -31.70 -8.14 32.67
C GLY A 326 -32.96 -8.93 32.25
N ARG A 327 -32.87 -9.74 31.19
CA ARG A 327 -33.91 -10.70 30.77
C ARG A 327 -33.27 -11.86 29.99
N SER A 328 -33.99 -12.97 29.84
CA SER A 328 -33.48 -14.27 29.36
C SER A 328 -34.49 -14.95 28.41
N MET A 329 -34.12 -16.13 27.88
CA MET A 329 -34.85 -17.05 27.00
C MET A 329 -34.87 -16.62 25.50
N THR A 330 -34.72 -17.50 24.50
CA THR A 330 -34.38 -18.96 24.46
C THR A 330 -33.97 -19.40 23.05
N ASN A 331 -33.18 -20.47 22.96
CA ASN A 331 -33.13 -21.51 21.90
C ASN A 331 -33.10 -21.10 20.41
N GLY A 332 -32.01 -21.49 19.75
CA GLY A 332 -31.92 -21.68 18.29
C GLY A 332 -30.57 -22.34 18.00
N ALA A 333 -30.56 -23.48 17.31
CA ALA A 333 -29.34 -24.21 17.00
C ALA A 333 -29.10 -24.19 15.49
N ASP A 334 -27.88 -23.84 15.10
CA ASP A 334 -27.24 -24.40 13.92
C ASP A 334 -25.73 -24.46 14.15
N SER A 335 -25.08 -25.49 13.63
CA SER A 335 -23.64 -25.70 13.78
C SER A 335 -22.94 -25.28 12.50
N ILE A 336 -22.37 -24.08 12.50
CA ILE A 336 -21.42 -23.65 11.47
C ILE A 336 -20.01 -23.83 12.05
N VAL A 337 -19.28 -24.80 11.50
CA VAL A 337 -17.83 -24.87 11.66
C VAL A 337 -17.26 -23.77 10.77
N LEU A 338 -16.78 -22.69 11.38
CA LEU A 338 -15.97 -21.70 10.68
C LEU A 338 -14.52 -22.18 10.69
N GLU A 339 -14.08 -22.72 9.56
CA GLU A 339 -12.65 -22.91 9.29
C GLU A 339 -11.99 -21.52 9.20
N ALA A 340 -10.96 -21.30 10.01
CA ALA A 340 -10.27 -20.03 10.10
C ALA A 340 -9.20 -19.93 9.01
N GLU A 341 -9.62 -19.63 7.78
CA GLU A 341 -8.70 -19.35 6.69
C GLU A 341 -7.90 -18.06 6.97
N TYR A 342 -6.58 -18.22 7.11
CA TYR A 342 -5.63 -17.14 7.34
C TYR A 342 -5.37 -16.38 6.02
N GLU A 343 -6.28 -15.50 5.61
CA GLU A 343 -5.99 -14.53 4.54
C GLU A 343 -5.01 -13.45 5.03
N ASN A 344 -3.73 -13.79 5.00
CA ASN A 344 -2.62 -12.83 5.11
C ASN A 344 -1.60 -13.09 3.98
N ALA A 345 -2.10 -13.07 2.75
CA ALA A 345 -1.32 -13.29 1.52
C ALA A 345 -1.19 -11.97 0.73
N ALA A 346 -0.02 -11.78 0.11
CA ALA A 346 0.41 -10.52 -0.50
C ALA A 346 -0.46 -10.02 -1.67
N ASN A 347 -0.23 -8.76 -2.08
CA ASN A 347 -0.74 -8.17 -3.31
C ASN A 347 -0.46 -9.07 -4.54
N PHE A 348 -1.43 -9.89 -4.93
CA PHE A 348 -1.35 -10.66 -6.17
C PHE A 348 -1.32 -9.70 -7.36
N SER A 349 -0.26 -9.79 -8.17
CA SER A 349 -0.16 -9.02 -9.41
C SER A 349 -1.21 -9.53 -10.39
N THR A 350 -2.23 -8.71 -10.65
CA THR A 350 -3.43 -9.05 -11.43
C THR A 350 -3.09 -9.30 -12.91
N GLY A 351 -2.71 -10.54 -13.20
CA GLY A 351 -2.30 -11.01 -14.54
C GLY A 351 -1.38 -12.23 -14.57
N ALA A 352 -1.06 -12.85 -13.42
CA ALA A 352 -0.26 -14.07 -13.36
C ALA A 352 -1.07 -15.35 -13.67
N THR A 353 -0.51 -16.24 -14.48
CA THR A 353 -1.04 -17.60 -14.72
C THR A 353 -0.52 -18.56 -13.64
N THR A 354 -1.43 -19.25 -12.94
CA THR A 354 -1.12 -20.22 -11.87
C THR A 354 -1.22 -21.69 -12.31
N ASP A 355 -1.71 -21.96 -13.53
CA ASP A 355 -1.91 -23.32 -14.05
C ASP A 355 -0.60 -24.05 -14.39
N ASN A 356 -0.57 -25.36 -14.14
CA ASN A 356 0.51 -26.29 -14.52
C ASN A 356 1.91 -25.95 -13.95
N LEU A 357 1.98 -25.32 -12.78
CA LEU A 357 3.23 -25.00 -12.11
C LEU A 357 3.87 -26.22 -11.40
N PRO A 358 5.22 -26.29 -11.29
CA PRO A 358 5.89 -27.29 -10.45
C PRO A 358 5.58 -27.09 -8.94
N PRO A 359 5.68 -28.14 -8.11
CA PRO A 359 5.51 -28.01 -6.66
C PRO A 359 6.40 -26.94 -6.05
N GLY A 360 5.84 -26.11 -5.16
CA GLY A 360 6.53 -24.99 -4.51
C GLY A 360 6.68 -23.72 -5.36
N VAL A 361 6.15 -23.68 -6.58
CA VAL A 361 6.16 -22.48 -7.44
C VAL A 361 4.80 -21.79 -7.37
N LEU A 362 4.80 -20.52 -6.95
CA LEU A 362 3.61 -19.69 -6.78
C LEU A 362 3.10 -19.14 -8.11
N TYR A 363 4.01 -18.61 -8.93
CA TYR A 363 3.75 -18.08 -10.28
C TYR A 363 5.05 -17.93 -11.07
N ARG A 364 4.95 -17.58 -12.36
CA ARG A 364 6.12 -17.27 -13.22
C ARG A 364 6.14 -15.79 -13.57
N VAL A 365 7.35 -15.24 -13.65
CA VAL A 365 7.59 -13.87 -14.11
C VAL A 365 8.67 -13.85 -15.20
N LYS A 366 8.63 -12.83 -16.05
CA LYS A 366 9.62 -12.54 -17.07
C LYS A 366 10.33 -11.22 -16.77
N ALA A 367 11.65 -11.23 -16.82
CA ALA A 367 12.47 -10.04 -16.64
C ALA A 367 12.16 -8.99 -17.72
N THR A 368 11.82 -7.77 -17.30
CA THR A 368 11.65 -6.59 -18.17
C THR A 368 12.89 -5.71 -18.18
N TYR A 369 13.73 -5.80 -17.14
CA TYR A 369 15.01 -5.13 -16.99
C TYR A 369 16.11 -6.15 -16.64
N LYS A 370 17.37 -5.83 -16.95
CA LYS A 370 18.52 -6.60 -16.45
C LYS A 370 18.75 -6.25 -14.99
N TYR A 371 19.10 -7.25 -14.19
CA TYR A 371 19.55 -7.07 -12.82
C TYR A 371 20.80 -7.92 -12.55
N SER A 372 21.76 -7.34 -11.83
CA SER A 372 23.00 -7.98 -11.39
C SER A 372 22.98 -7.99 -9.87
N ARG A 373 23.33 -9.12 -9.26
CA ARG A 373 23.41 -9.23 -7.79
C ARG A 373 24.50 -8.29 -7.24
N GLU A 374 24.19 -7.63 -6.15
CA GLU A 374 25.09 -6.85 -5.30
C GLU A 374 25.57 -7.70 -4.09
N ASP A 375 24.75 -8.63 -3.59
CA ASP A 375 25.11 -9.62 -2.55
C ASP A 375 24.97 -11.10 -3.03
N VAL A 376 25.22 -12.07 -2.14
CA VAL A 376 25.41 -13.50 -2.47
C VAL A 376 24.13 -14.32 -2.58
N ASP A 377 23.07 -13.90 -1.89
CA ASP A 377 21.73 -14.48 -1.85
C ASP A 377 20.80 -13.92 -2.94
N GLU A 378 21.22 -12.86 -3.63
CA GLU A 378 20.51 -12.23 -4.74
C GLU A 378 20.70 -12.96 -6.09
N LEU A 379 19.67 -12.93 -6.93
CA LEU A 379 19.57 -13.66 -8.20
C LEU A 379 19.82 -12.72 -9.40
N SER A 380 20.87 -13.01 -10.19
CA SER A 380 21.20 -12.22 -11.39
C SER A 380 20.48 -12.70 -12.66
N PHE A 381 19.95 -11.78 -13.48
CA PHE A 381 19.24 -12.10 -14.72
C PHE A 381 19.30 -11.00 -15.79
N ASP A 382 19.13 -11.42 -17.04
CA ASP A 382 19.05 -10.57 -18.23
C ASP A 382 17.61 -10.39 -18.72
N VAL A 383 17.40 -9.33 -19.53
CA VAL A 383 16.06 -8.98 -20.06
C VAL A 383 15.47 -10.14 -20.85
N GLY A 384 14.27 -10.55 -20.46
CA GLY A 384 13.51 -11.61 -21.13
C GLY A 384 13.72 -13.02 -20.58
N GLU A 385 14.62 -13.22 -19.62
CA GLU A 385 14.70 -14.48 -18.87
C GLU A 385 13.44 -14.71 -18.00
N ILE A 386 13.17 -15.97 -17.66
CA ILE A 386 12.00 -16.38 -16.87
C ILE A 386 12.45 -16.84 -15.48
N ILE A 387 11.72 -16.42 -14.46
CA ILE A 387 11.96 -16.78 -13.05
C ILE A 387 10.67 -17.41 -12.51
N ARG A 388 10.82 -18.54 -11.82
CA ARG A 388 9.75 -19.18 -11.05
C ARG A 388 9.74 -18.58 -9.66
N VAL A 389 8.69 -17.87 -9.29
CA VAL A 389 8.54 -17.28 -7.95
C VAL A 389 8.16 -18.39 -6.98
N VAL A 390 8.83 -18.41 -5.83
CA VAL A 390 8.66 -19.41 -4.77
C VAL A 390 8.51 -18.70 -3.42
N GLU A 391 8.15 -19.44 -2.39
CA GLU A 391 8.15 -18.93 -1.01
C GLU A 391 9.60 -18.72 -0.52
N TYR A 392 9.76 -17.83 0.47
CA TYR A 392 11.03 -17.67 1.20
C TYR A 392 11.28 -18.91 2.07
N ASP A 393 12.56 -19.26 2.29
CA ASP A 393 12.89 -20.39 3.18
C ASP A 393 12.69 -20.04 4.66
N ASP A 394 12.88 -18.76 5.02
CA ASP A 394 12.44 -18.16 6.29
C ASP A 394 11.52 -16.96 6.02
N PRO A 395 10.27 -16.94 6.53
CA PRO A 395 9.36 -15.80 6.39
C PRO A 395 9.86 -14.49 7.04
N GLU A 396 10.80 -14.53 7.99
CA GLU A 396 11.39 -13.31 8.59
C GLU A 396 12.38 -12.61 7.65
N GLU A 397 12.88 -13.28 6.61
CA GLU A 397 13.78 -12.71 5.58
C GLU A 397 13.02 -11.99 4.44
N GLN A 398 11.68 -11.93 4.47
CA GLN A 398 10.89 -11.38 3.36
C GLN A 398 10.87 -9.83 3.32
N GLU A 399 11.67 -9.23 2.44
CA GLU A 399 11.67 -7.77 2.21
C GLU A 399 10.53 -7.24 1.31
N GLU A 400 10.00 -6.04 1.61
CA GLU A 400 8.94 -5.40 0.81
C GLU A 400 9.45 -4.99 -0.59
N GLY A 401 8.95 -5.66 -1.63
CA GLY A 401 9.29 -5.40 -3.04
C GLY A 401 10.27 -6.40 -3.63
N TRP A 402 10.87 -7.26 -2.80
CA TRP A 402 11.69 -8.39 -3.23
C TRP A 402 10.85 -9.68 -3.33
N LEU A 403 11.28 -10.56 -4.21
CA LEU A 403 10.68 -11.88 -4.42
C LEU A 403 11.78 -12.93 -4.33
N MET A 404 11.50 -14.05 -3.67
CA MET A 404 12.34 -15.24 -3.77
C MET A 404 12.01 -15.98 -5.07
N GLY A 405 13.03 -16.38 -5.84
CA GLY A 405 12.81 -17.02 -7.12
C GLY A 405 13.89 -18.01 -7.54
N ILE A 406 13.53 -18.86 -8.50
CA ILE A 406 14.44 -19.83 -9.14
C ILE A 406 14.48 -19.55 -10.64
N LYS A 407 15.66 -19.23 -11.17
CA LYS A 407 15.89 -18.88 -12.57
C LYS A 407 15.69 -20.08 -13.50
N GLU A 408 14.85 -19.93 -14.52
CA GLU A 408 14.52 -20.99 -15.46
C GLU A 408 15.67 -21.17 -16.47
N GLY A 409 16.41 -22.26 -16.35
CA GLY A 409 17.57 -22.60 -17.19
C GLY A 409 18.81 -22.95 -16.37
N THR A 410 19.19 -22.12 -15.38
CA THR A 410 20.31 -22.40 -14.47
C THR A 410 19.86 -23.06 -13.16
N ASN A 411 18.60 -22.87 -12.75
CA ASN A 411 18.06 -23.24 -11.43
C ASN A 411 18.81 -22.62 -10.24
N GLU A 412 19.52 -21.51 -10.45
CA GLU A 412 19.95 -20.63 -9.35
C GLU A 412 18.72 -20.11 -8.59
N LYS A 413 18.75 -20.20 -7.26
CA LYS A 413 17.77 -19.58 -6.36
C LYS A 413 18.35 -18.29 -5.78
N GLY A 414 17.51 -17.28 -5.56
CA GLY A 414 17.86 -16.09 -4.80
C GLY A 414 16.77 -15.02 -4.79
N MET A 415 17.00 -13.95 -4.01
CA MET A 415 16.15 -12.76 -3.97
C MET A 415 16.27 -11.94 -5.26
N PHE A 416 15.19 -11.29 -5.68
CA PHE A 416 15.25 -10.29 -6.76
C PHE A 416 14.20 -9.16 -6.62
N PRO A 417 14.49 -7.96 -7.15
CA PRO A 417 13.54 -6.85 -7.13
C PRO A 417 12.36 -7.14 -8.07
N GLY A 418 11.16 -7.33 -7.51
CA GLY A 418 9.98 -7.80 -8.26
C GLY A 418 9.56 -6.85 -9.38
N ASN A 419 9.79 -5.54 -9.20
CA ASN A 419 9.52 -4.49 -10.19
C ASN A 419 10.43 -4.53 -11.44
N PHE A 420 11.50 -5.34 -11.44
CA PHE A 420 12.32 -5.63 -12.63
C PHE A 420 11.70 -6.72 -13.53
N THR A 421 10.52 -7.22 -13.18
CA THR A 421 9.83 -8.32 -13.88
C THR A 421 8.35 -7.99 -14.15
N LYS A 422 7.68 -8.87 -14.90
CA LYS A 422 6.21 -8.90 -15.05
C LYS A 422 5.71 -10.34 -14.98
N PRO A 423 4.49 -10.60 -14.48
CA PRO A 423 3.85 -11.91 -14.58
C PRO A 423 3.75 -12.45 -16.02
N LEU A 424 3.57 -13.77 -16.12
CA LEU A 424 3.35 -14.54 -17.35
C LEU A 424 2.00 -15.26 -17.33
#